data_AF-A0AAW5TR55-F1
#
_entry.id   AF-A0AAW5TR55-F1
#
_cell.length_a   1.000
_cell.length_b   1.000
_cell.length_c   1.000
_cell.angle_alpha   90.00
_cell.angle_beta   90.00
_cell.angle_gamma   90.00
#
_symmetry.space_group_name_H-M   'P 1'
#
loop_
_entity.id
_entity.type
_entity.pdbx_description
1 polymer ?
#
loop_
_entity_poly.entity_id
_entity_poly.type
_entity_poly.pdbx_seq_one_letter_code
_entity_poly.pdbx_strand_id
1 'polypeptide(L)'
;LNIFELCSLAIDDAKAFLDSVELDARQAQIAAQVLREIQVRKGFLVDVGLSYLTLARGASTLSGGEAQRIRLATQIGSGLV
;
A
#
# COMPACT_ATOMS: atom_id res chain seq x y z
N LEU A 1 -9.60 -8.15 -11.50
CA LEU A 1 -8.53 -8.37 -10.51
C LEU A 1 -9.18 -8.72 -9.18
N ASN A 2 -8.92 -9.91 -8.66
CA ASN A 2 -9.34 -10.28 -7.30
C ASN A 2 -8.36 -9.70 -6.26
N ILE A 3 -8.69 -9.83 -4.97
CA ILE A 3 -7.87 -9.23 -3.90
C ILE A 3 -6.46 -9.81 -3.82
N PHE A 4 -6.31 -11.11 -4.09
CA PHE A 4 -5.01 -11.77 -4.04
C PHE A 4 -4.11 -11.32 -5.20
N GLU A 5 -4.68 -11.22 -6.40
CA GLU A 5 -3.98 -10.66 -7.57
C GLU A 5 -3.52 -9.22 -7.29
N LEU A 6 -4.35 -8.40 -6.64
CA LEU A 6 -4.01 -7.02 -6.32
C LEU A 6 -2.85 -6.96 -5.31
N CYS A 7 -2.89 -7.80 -4.28
CA CYS A 7 -1.81 -7.90 -3.30
C CYS A 7 -0.51 -8.48 -3.89
N SER A 8 -0.60 -9.19 -5.02
CA SER A 8 0.55 -9.79 -5.69
C SER A 8 1.26 -8.84 -6.65
N LEU A 9 0.66 -7.70 -6.97
CA LEU A 9 1.30 -6.62 -7.70
C LEU A 9 2.42 -5.98 -6.86
N ALA A 10 3.45 -5.46 -7.52
CA ALA A 10 4.38 -4.55 -6.87
C ALA A 10 3.60 -3.33 -6.37
N ILE A 11 4.07 -2.69 -5.31
CA ILE A 11 3.40 -1.54 -4.71
C ILE A 11 3.17 -0.40 -5.72
N ASP A 12 4.11 -0.18 -6.65
CA ASP A 12 3.92 0.80 -7.74
C ASP A 12 2.85 0.38 -8.75
N ASP A 13 2.75 -0.90 -9.08
CA ASP A 13 1.72 -1.39 -10.00
C ASP A 13 0.34 -1.38 -9.35
N ALA A 14 0.26 -1.75 -8.06
CA ALA A 14 -0.96 -1.63 -7.26
C ALA A 14 -1.40 -0.17 -7.15
N LYS A 15 -0.47 0.80 -7.14
CA LYS A 15 -0.78 2.22 -7.23
C LYS A 15 -1.50 2.55 -8.52
N ALA A 16 -0.87 2.22 -9.65
CA ALA A 16 -1.40 2.54 -10.96
C ALA A 16 -2.79 1.91 -11.14
N PHE A 17 -2.97 0.67 -10.68
CA PHE A 17 -4.27 0.01 -10.68
C PHE A 17 -5.30 0.79 -9.86
N LEU A 18 -5.02 1.09 -8.59
CA LEU A 18 -5.97 1.79 -7.71
C LEU A 18 -6.32 3.20 -8.20
N ASP A 19 -5.38 3.90 -8.83
CA ASP A 19 -5.61 5.23 -9.42
C ASP A 19 -6.49 5.14 -10.69
N SER A 20 -6.54 3.99 -11.35
CA SER A 20 -7.36 3.73 -12.55
C SER A 20 -8.78 3.24 -12.26
N VAL A 21 -9.11 2.95 -10.99
CA VAL A 21 -10.44 2.45 -10.62
C VAL A 21 -11.48 3.55 -10.77
N GLU A 22 -12.39 3.37 -11.73
CA GLU A 22 -13.56 4.22 -11.89
C GLU A 22 -14.67 3.78 -10.94
N LEU A 23 -15.17 4.74 -10.14
CA LEU A 23 -16.25 4.53 -9.19
C LEU A 23 -17.40 5.47 -9.50
N ASP A 24 -18.64 4.97 -9.37
CA ASP A 24 -19.80 5.85 -9.39
C ASP A 24 -19.83 6.77 -8.15
N ALA A 25 -20.69 7.79 -8.16
CA ALA A 25 -20.75 8.78 -7.09
C ALA A 25 -21.00 8.16 -5.69
N ARG A 26 -21.82 7.11 -5.61
CA ARG A 26 -22.13 6.43 -4.34
C ARG A 26 -20.95 5.59 -3.89
N GLN A 27 -20.35 4.82 -4.79
CA GLN A 27 -19.16 4.00 -4.51
C GLN A 27 -17.98 4.88 -4.08
N ALA A 28 -17.75 5.99 -4.78
CA ALA A 28 -16.71 6.95 -4.45
C ALA A 28 -16.92 7.53 -3.04
N GLN A 29 -18.15 7.89 -2.68
CA GLN A 29 -18.46 8.39 -1.33
C GLN A 29 -18.18 7.34 -0.25
N ILE A 30 -18.55 6.07 -0.50
CA ILE A 30 -18.31 4.96 0.44
C ILE A 30 -16.81 4.66 0.56
N ALA A 31 -16.08 4.65 -0.56
CA ALA A 31 -14.69 4.23 -0.62
C ALA A 31 -13.70 5.36 -0.29
N ALA A 32 -14.12 6.63 -0.28
CA ALA A 32 -13.24 7.79 -0.16
C ALA A 32 -12.24 7.70 1.00
N GLN A 33 -12.71 7.34 2.20
CA GLN A 33 -11.85 7.24 3.38
C GLN A 33 -10.87 6.07 3.27
N VAL A 34 -11.34 4.92 2.78
CA VAL A 34 -10.53 3.71 2.62
C VAL A 34 -9.45 3.91 1.55
N LEU A 35 -9.82 4.46 0.40
CA LEU A 35 -8.88 4.76 -0.68
C LEU A 35 -7.82 5.77 -0.25
N ARG A 36 -8.21 6.81 0.50
CA ARG A 36 -7.26 7.77 1.06
C ARG A 36 -6.23 7.07 1.95
N GLU A 37 -6.68 6.23 2.87
CA GLU A 37 -5.80 5.53 3.81
C GLU A 37 -4.85 4.56 3.09
N ILE A 38 -5.34 3.83 2.09
CA ILE A 38 -4.51 2.95 1.26
C ILE A 38 -3.43 3.75 0.54
N GLN A 39 -3.79 4.89 -0.08
CA GLN A 39 -2.84 5.72 -0.81
C GLN A 39 -1.76 6.31 0.12
N VAL A 40 -2.15 6.75 1.32
CA VAL A 40 -1.22 7.28 2.34
C VAL A 40 -0.22 6.21 2.79
N ARG A 41 -0.71 5.04 3.26
CA ARG A 41 0.18 3.96 3.74
C ARG A 41 1.14 3.47 2.67
N LYS A 42 0.62 3.35 1.45
CA LYS A 42 1.42 2.95 0.32
C LYS A 42 2.47 4.01 -0.04
N GLY A 43 2.13 5.29 0.02
CA GLY A 43 3.07 6.40 -0.14
C GLY A 43 4.29 6.24 0.79
N PHE A 44 4.06 5.96 2.07
CA PHE A 44 5.17 5.73 3.01
C PHE A 44 6.07 4.55 2.62
N LEU A 45 5.50 3.46 2.07
CA LEU A 45 6.30 2.33 1.59
C LEU A 45 7.16 2.72 0.38
N VAL A 46 6.65 3.57 -0.51
CA VAL A 46 7.42 4.13 -1.63
C VAL A 46 8.52 5.06 -1.11
N ASP A 47 8.22 5.94 -0.17
CA ASP A 47 9.17 6.91 0.41
C ASP A 47 10.36 6.22 1.10
N VAL A 48 10.13 5.06 1.72
CA VAL A 48 11.21 4.24 2.31
C VAL A 48 11.83 3.24 1.32
N GLY A 49 11.56 3.38 0.01
CA GLY A 49 12.19 2.60 -1.05
C GLY A 49 11.81 1.12 -1.06
N LEU A 50 10.54 0.80 -0.77
CA LEU A 50 10.00 -0.57 -0.79
C LEU A 50 8.99 -0.79 -1.92
N SER A 51 8.98 0.07 -2.94
CA SER A 51 7.95 0.05 -4.00
C SER A 51 7.97 -1.21 -4.88
N TYR A 52 9.10 -1.94 -4.91
CA TYR A 52 9.26 -3.22 -5.59
C TYR A 52 8.67 -4.42 -4.83
N LEU A 53 8.26 -4.23 -3.57
CA LEU A 53 7.62 -5.29 -2.79
C LEU A 53 6.16 -5.47 -3.17
N THR A 54 5.62 -6.64 -2.86
CA THR A 54 4.21 -6.97 -2.99
C THR A 54 3.59 -7.11 -1.60
N LEU A 55 2.29 -6.81 -1.46
CA LEU A 55 1.58 -6.98 -0.18
C LEU A 55 1.39 -8.46 0.19
N ALA A 56 1.44 -9.36 -0.79
CA ALA A 56 1.37 -10.80 -0.60
C ALA A 56 2.70 -11.42 -0.11
N ARG A 57 3.81 -10.67 -0.10
CA ARG A 57 5.11 -11.20 0.34
C ARG A 57 5.08 -11.55 1.82
N GLY A 58 5.39 -12.82 2.13
CA GLY A 58 5.43 -13.30 3.52
C GLY A 58 6.50 -12.57 4.35
N ALA A 59 6.12 -12.10 5.54
CA ALA A 59 6.99 -11.29 6.40
C ALA A 59 8.31 -11.99 6.79
N SER A 60 8.30 -13.33 6.91
CA SER A 60 9.49 -14.14 7.20
C SER A 60 10.56 -14.13 6.09
N THR A 61 10.20 -13.69 4.89
CA THR A 61 11.11 -13.64 3.72
C THR A 61 11.78 -12.28 3.55
N LEU A 62 11.44 -11.30 4.40
CA LEU A 62 12.02 -9.96 4.34
C LEU A 62 13.43 -9.97 4.92
N SER A 63 14.33 -9.23 4.28
CA SER A 63 15.61 -8.88 4.87
C SER A 63 15.41 -8.00 6.11
N GLY A 64 16.40 -7.98 7.00
CA GLY A 64 16.37 -7.12 8.19
C GLY A 64 16.18 -5.63 7.85
N GLY A 65 16.82 -5.16 6.76
CA GLY A 65 16.66 -3.79 6.28
C GLY A 65 15.26 -3.49 5.74
N GLU A 66 14.64 -4.42 5.02
CA GLU A 66 13.25 -4.27 4.56
C GLU A 66 12.29 -4.21 5.75
N ALA A 67 12.41 -5.14 6.70
CA ALA A 67 11.57 -5.16 7.90
C ALA A 67 11.69 -3.87 8.72
N GLN A 68 12.91 -3.32 8.85
CA GLN A 68 13.14 -2.04 9.52
C GLN A 68 12.44 -0.88 8.80
N ARG A 69 12.55 -0.80 7.47
CA ARG A 69 11.91 0.27 6.69
C ARG A 69 10.38 0.17 6.71
N ILE A 70 9.80 -1.04 6.69
CA ILE A 70 8.36 -1.25 6.91
C ILE A 70 7.93 -0.71 8.26
N ARG A 71 8.70 -0.99 9.32
CA ARG A 71 8.41 -0.49 10.67
C ARG A 71 8.44 1.03 10.72
N LEU A 72 9.45 1.65 10.09
CA LEU A 72 9.56 3.10 9.99
C LEU A 72 8.36 3.71 9.25
N ALA A 73 7.99 3.17 8.09
CA ALA A 73 6.83 3.62 7.33
C ALA A 73 5.53 3.51 8.15
N THR A 74 5.38 2.44 8.94
CA THR A 74 4.24 2.22 9.82
C THR A 74 4.19 3.24 10.97
N GLN A 75 5.34 3.58 11.55
CA GLN A 75 5.43 4.59 12.62
C GLN A 75 5.04 5.98 12.12
N ILE A 76 5.57 6.39 10.97
CA ILE A 76 5.21 7.66 10.32
C ILE A 76 3.71 7.71 10.02
N GLY A 77 3.15 6.63 9.47
CA GLY A 77 1.73 6.59 9.09
C GLY A 77 0.75 6.49 10.24
N SER A 78 1.18 6.13 11.45
CA SER A 78 0.33 6.06 12.64
C SER A 78 0.35 7.34 13.48
N GLY A 79 1.13 8.36 13.08
CA GLY A 79 1.30 9.58 13.87
C GLY A 79 2.02 9.37 15.21
N LEU A 80 2.63 8.20 15.41
CA LEU A 80 3.47 7.87 16.56
C LEU A 80 4.89 8.39 16.30
N VAL A 81 5.07 9.71 16.49
CA VAL A 81 6.37 10.39 16.64
C VAL A 81 6.37 11.20 17.92
#